data_AF-A0AAW0Y001-F1
#
_entry.id   AF-A0AAW0Y001-F1
#
_cell.length_a   1.000
_cell.length_b   1.000
_cell.length_c   1.000
_cell.angle_alpha   90.00
_cell.angle_beta   90.00
_cell.angle_gamma   90.00
#
_symmetry.space_group_name_H-M   'P 1'
#
loop_
_entity.id
_entity.type
_entity.pdbx_description
1 polymer ?
#
loop_
_entity_poly.entity_id
_entity_poly.type
_entity_poly.pdbx_seq_one_letter_code
_entity_poly.pdbx_strand_id
1 'polypeptide(L)'
;MGDTNGAGMFFSPTTTNTVILACCLAALAVAVVGGSVVNMNRSSRTNTKERHEQGQLEQEQRQQEQGQMEQRQQNQGQPEALSSINDGSLSNDTESKGLYFVEAPSRHVTVRAGQAATLTCIVKHLANRQVSWIRGRDLHVLSSGAVTFSSDSRVSVSHLHDSWTLTIRYTQPRDAGSYSCQVNTQPPIASWYNLTVVEARANILGKETMYVQKGSTVSLECVIKEELVIP
;
A
#
# COMPACT_ATOMS: atom_id res chain seq x y z
N MET A 1 17.29 40.80 -39.75
CA MET A 1 16.45 39.62 -40.02
C MET A 1 17.13 38.40 -39.47
N GLY A 2 16.47 37.66 -38.58
CA GLY A 2 16.91 36.31 -38.17
C GLY A 2 16.75 36.02 -36.68
N ASP A 3 15.51 36.07 -36.18
CA ASP A 3 15.13 35.56 -34.86
C ASP A 3 15.43 34.05 -34.74
N THR A 4 15.98 33.60 -33.62
CA THR A 4 15.76 32.21 -33.16
C THR A 4 15.56 32.18 -31.65
N ASN A 5 14.44 31.56 -31.30
CA ASN A 5 13.74 31.61 -30.03
C ASN A 5 14.45 30.83 -28.93
N GLY A 6 14.35 31.36 -27.71
CA GLY A 6 14.67 30.63 -26.50
C GLY A 6 13.74 29.44 -26.31
N ALA A 7 14.33 28.26 -26.06
CA ALA A 7 13.59 27.09 -25.60
C ALA A 7 13.52 27.13 -24.07
N GLY A 8 12.55 27.88 -23.54
CA GLY A 8 12.12 27.73 -22.15
C GLY A 8 11.29 26.47 -22.01
N MET A 9 11.82 25.46 -21.33
CA MET A 9 11.05 24.28 -20.94
C MET A 9 10.26 24.58 -19.66
N PHE A 10 8.99 24.91 -19.79
CA PHE A 10 8.03 24.90 -18.68
C PHE A 10 7.32 23.55 -18.65
N PHE A 11 7.50 22.78 -17.56
CA PHE A 11 6.79 21.52 -17.36
C PHE A 11 6.16 21.45 -15.97
N SER A 12 4.88 21.08 -15.93
CA SER A 12 4.04 20.85 -14.73
C SER A 12 4.46 19.57 -13.99
N PRO A 13 4.36 19.46 -12.65
CA PRO A 13 4.91 18.33 -11.90
C PRO A 13 3.99 17.11 -11.98
N THR A 14 4.32 16.15 -12.84
CA THR A 14 3.79 14.78 -12.83
C THR A 14 4.96 13.80 -12.78
N THR A 15 4.79 12.64 -12.14
CA THR A 15 5.84 11.65 -11.85
C THR A 15 6.59 11.14 -13.10
N THR A 16 5.98 11.24 -14.28
CA THR A 16 6.62 10.98 -15.58
C THR A 16 7.79 11.93 -15.84
N ASN A 17 7.67 13.21 -15.43
CA ASN A 17 8.77 14.17 -15.51
C ASN A 17 9.93 13.82 -14.59
N THR A 18 9.71 13.21 -13.42
CA THR A 18 10.81 12.82 -12.53
C THR A 18 11.65 11.70 -13.13
N VAL A 19 11.02 10.74 -13.82
CA VAL A 19 11.72 9.62 -14.47
C VAL A 19 12.40 10.06 -15.77
N ILE A 20 11.75 10.91 -16.57
CA ILE A 20 12.35 11.53 -17.76
C ILE A 20 13.51 12.45 -17.35
N LEU A 21 13.35 13.28 -16.32
CA LEU A 21 14.40 14.15 -15.78
C LEU A 21 15.53 13.32 -15.16
N ALA A 22 15.24 12.18 -14.52
CA ALA A 22 16.27 11.24 -14.08
C ALA A 22 17.04 10.61 -15.25
N CYS A 23 16.36 10.23 -16.34
CA CYS A 23 17.00 9.79 -17.58
C CYS A 23 17.88 10.90 -18.19
N CYS A 24 17.38 12.14 -18.23
CA CYS A 24 18.16 13.29 -18.71
C CYS A 24 19.34 13.64 -17.79
N LEU A 25 19.18 13.57 -16.47
CA LEU A 25 20.25 13.83 -15.49
C LEU A 25 21.32 12.73 -15.52
N ALA A 26 20.94 11.46 -15.65
CA ALA A 26 21.87 10.35 -15.84
C ALA A 26 22.62 10.47 -17.18
N ALA A 27 21.92 10.87 -18.25
CA ALA A 27 22.52 11.17 -19.55
C ALA A 27 23.54 12.33 -19.48
N LEU A 28 23.23 13.39 -18.74
CA LEU A 28 24.12 14.54 -18.55
C LEU A 28 25.37 14.19 -17.72
N ALA A 29 25.26 13.27 -16.75
CA ALA A 29 26.41 12.80 -15.96
C ALA A 29 27.46 12.05 -16.81
N VAL A 30 27.06 11.44 -17.94
CA VAL A 30 27.96 10.75 -18.88
C VAL A 30 28.73 11.75 -19.77
N ALA A 31 28.25 13.00 -19.90
CA ALA A 31 28.80 13.98 -20.84
C ALA A 31 30.00 14.80 -20.32
N VAL A 32 30.45 14.61 -19.07
CA VAL A 32 31.59 15.36 -18.49
C VAL A 32 32.66 14.42 -17.96
N VAL A 33 33.53 13.92 -18.84
CA VAL A 33 34.85 13.42 -18.44
C VAL A 33 35.92 13.98 -19.38
N GLY A 34 36.13 15.30 -19.29
CA GLY A 34 37.43 15.90 -19.54
C GLY A 34 38.18 16.00 -18.21
N GLY A 35 38.73 14.88 -17.73
CA GLY A 35 39.68 14.86 -16.61
C GLY A 35 39.08 14.99 -15.20
N SER A 36 38.32 14.00 -14.74
CA SER A 36 38.31 13.50 -13.35
C SER A 36 37.25 12.40 -13.25
N VAL A 37 37.63 11.27 -12.64
CA VAL A 37 36.76 10.12 -12.41
C VAL A 37 35.68 10.52 -11.40
N VAL A 38 34.40 10.55 -11.80
CA VAL A 38 33.31 10.51 -10.81
C VAL A 38 33.04 9.06 -10.48
N ASN A 39 33.59 8.63 -9.35
CA ASN A 39 33.33 7.31 -8.78
C ASN A 39 31.88 7.29 -8.27
N MET A 40 31.03 6.42 -8.83
CA MET A 40 29.67 6.24 -8.35
C MET A 40 29.71 5.31 -7.14
N ASN A 41 30.08 5.89 -5.99
CA ASN A 41 30.10 5.17 -4.72
C ASN A 41 28.66 4.99 -4.23
N ARG A 42 28.11 3.76 -4.33
CA ARG A 42 26.88 3.39 -3.63
C ARG A 42 27.22 3.20 -2.15
N SER A 43 27.23 4.30 -1.41
CA SER A 43 27.30 4.24 0.05
C SER A 43 25.92 3.86 0.61
N SER A 44 25.69 2.57 0.83
CA SER A 44 24.70 2.14 1.81
C SER A 44 25.40 2.07 3.16
N ARG A 45 25.29 3.15 3.94
CA ARG A 45 25.63 3.16 5.36
C ARG A 45 24.64 2.25 6.09
N THR A 46 25.08 1.05 6.49
CA THR A 46 24.38 0.30 7.55
C THR A 46 24.79 0.92 8.88
N ASN A 47 23.85 1.63 9.47
CA ASN A 47 24.04 2.43 10.67
C ASN A 47 24.08 1.49 11.89
N THR A 48 25.09 1.62 12.75
CA THR A 48 25.29 0.87 14.01
C THR A 48 24.17 1.05 15.05
N LYS A 49 23.10 1.76 14.70
CA LYS A 49 21.89 2.03 15.49
C LYS A 49 20.92 0.84 15.56
N GLU A 50 20.94 -0.05 14.55
CA GLU A 50 20.02 -1.21 14.45
C GLU A 50 20.25 -2.25 15.56
N ARG A 51 21.48 -2.37 16.08
CA ARG A 51 21.82 -3.40 17.08
C ARG A 51 21.26 -3.12 18.48
N HIS A 52 20.88 -1.88 18.79
CA HIS A 52 20.26 -1.53 20.08
C HIS A 52 18.72 -1.57 20.01
N GLU A 53 18.11 -1.15 18.89
CA GLU A 53 16.65 -1.27 18.69
C GLU A 53 16.19 -2.73 18.56
N GLN A 54 17.00 -3.61 17.95
CA GLN A 54 16.68 -5.04 17.83
C GLN A 54 16.68 -5.76 19.19
N GLY A 55 17.46 -5.29 20.17
CA GLY A 55 17.44 -5.82 21.54
C GLY A 55 16.22 -5.38 22.38
N GLN A 56 15.60 -4.26 22.04
CA GLN A 56 14.38 -3.76 22.71
C GLN A 56 13.12 -4.50 22.24
N LEU A 57 13.01 -4.78 20.94
CA LEU A 57 11.86 -5.49 20.36
C LEU A 57 11.75 -6.95 20.84
N GLU A 58 12.89 -7.63 21.06
CA GLU A 58 12.91 -8.99 21.63
C GLU A 58 12.52 -9.03 23.12
N GLN A 59 12.66 -7.93 23.87
CA GLN A 59 12.21 -7.85 25.26
C GLN A 59 10.69 -7.63 25.36
N GLU A 60 10.10 -6.84 24.46
CA GLU A 60 8.64 -6.62 24.43
C GLU A 60 7.87 -7.88 23.99
N GLN A 61 8.41 -8.68 23.06
CA GLN A 61 7.78 -9.95 22.66
C GLN A 61 7.72 -10.97 23.83
N ARG A 62 8.78 -11.07 24.64
CA ARG A 62 8.78 -11.95 25.83
C ARG A 62 7.76 -11.54 26.90
N GLN A 63 7.45 -10.24 27.00
CA GLN A 63 6.41 -9.75 27.91
C GLN A 63 4.99 -10.04 27.39
N GLN A 64 4.78 -9.99 26.07
CA GLN A 64 3.48 -10.33 25.46
C GLN A 64 3.15 -11.83 25.57
N GLU A 65 4.14 -12.72 25.46
CA GLU A 65 3.95 -14.17 25.65
C GLU A 65 3.61 -14.56 27.09
N GLN A 66 4.15 -13.83 28.10
CA GLN A 66 3.80 -14.04 29.50
C GLN A 66 2.34 -13.61 29.81
N GLY A 67 1.86 -12.51 29.22
CA GLY A 67 0.48 -12.06 29.37
C GLY A 67 -0.58 -12.99 28.73
N GLN A 68 -0.22 -13.72 27.66
CA GLN A 68 -1.11 -14.71 27.04
C GLN A 68 -1.25 -16.01 27.85
N MET A 69 -0.28 -16.35 28.70
CA MET A 69 -0.40 -17.53 29.59
C MET A 69 -1.35 -17.29 30.77
N GLU A 70 -1.45 -16.07 31.29
CA GLU A 70 -2.37 -15.75 32.40
C GLU A 70 -3.86 -15.77 31.97
N GLN A 71 -4.17 -15.38 30.72
CA GLN A 71 -5.56 -15.44 30.21
C GLN A 71 -6.09 -16.87 30.01
N ARG A 72 -5.21 -17.85 29.79
CA ARG A 72 -5.63 -19.25 29.65
C ARG A 72 -6.05 -19.89 30.98
N GLN A 73 -5.57 -19.38 32.12
CA GLN A 73 -5.93 -19.92 33.44
C GLN A 73 -7.27 -19.39 33.97
N GLN A 74 -7.81 -18.29 33.45
CA GLN A 74 -9.08 -17.72 33.91
C GLN A 74 -10.33 -18.29 33.22
N ASN A 75 -10.18 -19.16 32.21
CA ASN A 75 -11.31 -19.70 31.43
C ASN A 75 -11.66 -21.17 31.73
N GLN A 76 -11.25 -21.71 32.88
CA GLN A 76 -11.73 -22.99 33.37
C GLN A 76 -12.69 -22.79 34.57
N GLY A 77 -13.98 -22.78 34.26
CA GLY A 77 -15.08 -22.68 35.23
C GLY A 77 -16.47 -22.99 34.65
N GLN A 78 -16.72 -24.29 34.41
CA GLN A 78 -17.98 -25.08 34.48
C GLN A 78 -19.24 -24.82 33.58
N PRO A 79 -19.98 -25.88 33.14
CA PRO A 79 -21.13 -25.81 32.21
C PRO A 79 -22.50 -26.14 32.84
N GLU A 80 -23.61 -25.49 32.44
CA GLU A 80 -25.03 -25.89 32.59
C GLU A 80 -25.89 -24.99 31.66
N ALA A 81 -27.04 -25.31 31.04
CA ALA A 81 -27.89 -26.49 30.85
C ALA A 81 -28.87 -26.19 29.68
N LEU A 82 -29.50 -27.23 29.11
CA LEU A 82 -30.55 -27.16 28.09
C LEU A 82 -31.87 -26.56 28.59
N SER A 83 -32.61 -25.86 27.72
CA SER A 83 -34.07 -26.10 27.54
C SER A 83 -34.59 -25.56 26.20
N SER A 84 -35.53 -26.31 25.62
CA SER A 84 -36.26 -26.04 24.38
C SER A 84 -37.64 -25.43 24.68
N ILE A 85 -38.28 -24.76 23.71
CA ILE A 85 -39.70 -24.92 23.30
C ILE A 85 -40.01 -24.06 22.05
N ASN A 86 -40.78 -24.65 21.14
CA ASN A 86 -41.34 -24.11 19.89
C ASN A 86 -42.44 -23.06 20.14
N ASP A 87 -42.65 -22.14 19.18
CA ASP A 87 -43.98 -21.95 18.59
C ASP A 87 -43.88 -21.31 17.20
N GLY A 88 -44.74 -21.76 16.29
CA GLY A 88 -44.81 -21.26 14.92
C GLY A 88 -45.62 -19.97 14.82
N SER A 89 -45.40 -19.19 13.76
CA SER A 89 -46.43 -18.60 12.90
C SER A 89 -45.90 -17.38 12.12
N LEU A 90 -46.31 -17.32 10.85
CA LEU A 90 -46.33 -16.18 9.92
C LEU A 90 -44.99 -15.72 9.34
N SER A 91 -44.60 -16.41 8.25
CA SER A 91 -43.79 -15.85 7.17
C SER A 91 -44.52 -14.62 6.58
N ASN A 92 -44.23 -13.45 7.11
CA ASN A 92 -44.41 -12.20 6.39
C ASN A 92 -43.10 -11.95 5.67
N ASP A 93 -43.03 -12.35 4.40
CA ASP A 93 -41.91 -12.08 3.50
C ASP A 93 -41.84 -10.59 3.18
N THR A 94 -41.54 -9.78 4.18
CA THR A 94 -40.73 -8.59 3.94
C THR A 94 -39.31 -9.12 3.96
N GLU A 95 -38.71 -9.24 2.77
CA GLU A 95 -37.32 -9.65 2.61
C GLU A 95 -36.43 -8.80 3.54
N SER A 96 -36.19 -9.32 4.74
CA SER A 96 -35.27 -8.76 5.70
C SER A 96 -33.90 -9.10 5.17
N LYS A 97 -33.46 -8.33 4.17
CA LYS A 97 -32.17 -8.52 3.52
C LYS A 97 -31.14 -8.53 4.64
N GLY A 98 -30.50 -9.68 4.85
CA GLY A 98 -29.42 -9.80 5.81
C GLY A 98 -28.28 -8.82 5.48
N LEU A 99 -27.33 -8.66 6.38
CA LEU A 99 -26.14 -7.85 6.11
C LEU A 99 -25.41 -8.38 4.87
N TYR A 100 -25.03 -7.50 3.94
CA TYR A 100 -24.31 -7.88 2.73
C TYR A 100 -23.31 -6.82 2.27
N PHE A 101 -22.28 -7.27 1.57
CA PHE A 101 -21.34 -6.41 0.86
C PHE A 101 -21.93 -6.04 -0.50
N VAL A 102 -21.91 -4.75 -0.85
CA VAL A 102 -22.18 -4.33 -2.23
C VAL A 102 -20.99 -4.71 -3.09
N GLU A 103 -21.26 -5.29 -4.26
CA GLU A 103 -20.21 -5.67 -5.20
C GLU A 103 -19.50 -4.42 -5.75
N ALA A 104 -18.20 -4.33 -5.51
CA ALA A 104 -17.38 -3.25 -6.02
C ALA A 104 -17.13 -3.43 -7.54
N PRO A 105 -17.00 -2.35 -8.32
CA PRO A 105 -16.66 -2.43 -9.75
C PRO A 105 -15.39 -3.23 -10.02
N SER A 106 -14.42 -3.17 -9.09
CA SER A 106 -13.25 -4.02 -9.08
C SER A 106 -12.78 -4.27 -7.65
N ARG A 107 -12.39 -5.52 -7.36
CA ARG A 107 -11.63 -5.89 -6.16
C ARG A 107 -10.11 -5.82 -6.38
N HIS A 108 -9.68 -5.55 -7.60
CA HIS A 108 -8.27 -5.35 -7.96
C HIS A 108 -8.01 -3.87 -8.17
N VAL A 109 -7.17 -3.29 -7.33
CA VAL A 109 -6.79 -1.89 -7.38
C VAL A 109 -5.32 -1.80 -7.76
N THR A 110 -5.02 -1.12 -8.85
CA THR A 110 -3.64 -0.90 -9.29
C THR A 110 -3.32 0.59 -9.19
N VAL A 111 -2.22 0.92 -8.52
CA VAL A 111 -1.76 2.31 -8.35
C VAL A 111 -0.29 2.45 -8.70
N ARG A 112 0.13 3.65 -9.07
CA ARG A 112 1.55 3.96 -9.24
C ARG A 112 2.18 4.18 -7.87
N ALA A 113 3.42 3.76 -7.70
CA ALA A 113 4.19 4.06 -6.49
C ALA A 113 4.22 5.58 -6.24
N GLY A 114 4.08 5.98 -4.98
CA GLY A 114 3.96 7.36 -4.53
C GLY A 114 2.55 7.96 -4.60
N GLN A 115 1.60 7.33 -5.32
CA GLN A 115 0.19 7.77 -5.29
C GLN A 115 -0.54 7.25 -4.05
N ALA A 116 -1.79 7.64 -3.88
CA ALA A 116 -2.66 7.10 -2.84
C ALA A 116 -3.43 5.88 -3.38
N ALA A 117 -3.39 4.76 -2.67
CA ALA A 117 -4.31 3.65 -2.89
C ALA A 117 -5.57 3.83 -2.05
N THR A 118 -6.72 3.63 -2.67
CA THR A 118 -8.03 3.74 -2.04
C THR A 118 -8.80 2.45 -2.26
N LEU A 119 -9.08 1.74 -1.17
CA LEU A 119 -9.89 0.52 -1.17
C LEU A 119 -11.23 0.86 -0.50
N THR A 120 -12.32 0.73 -1.25
CA THR A 120 -13.66 1.12 -0.76
C THR A 120 -14.52 -0.13 -0.60
N CYS A 121 -15.04 -0.32 0.60
CA CYS A 121 -15.93 -1.41 0.97
C CYS A 121 -17.29 -0.84 1.38
N ILE A 122 -18.36 -1.26 0.70
CA ILE A 122 -19.71 -0.79 1.00
C ILE A 122 -20.48 -1.93 1.66
N VAL A 123 -20.99 -1.69 2.87
CA VAL A 123 -21.71 -2.70 3.67
C VAL A 123 -23.11 -2.19 3.98
N LYS A 124 -24.13 -2.89 3.50
CA LYS A 124 -25.53 -2.55 3.77
C LYS A 124 -26.05 -3.33 4.97
N HIS A 125 -26.93 -2.68 5.73
CA HIS A 125 -27.58 -3.25 6.93
C HIS A 125 -26.58 -3.64 8.03
N LEU A 126 -25.60 -2.76 8.27
CA LEU A 126 -24.54 -2.97 9.28
C LEU A 126 -25.08 -3.03 10.72
N ALA A 127 -26.20 -2.36 11.01
CA ALA A 127 -26.80 -2.27 12.34
C ALA A 127 -25.78 -1.84 13.42
N ASN A 128 -25.63 -2.60 14.51
CA ASN A 128 -24.67 -2.36 15.59
C ASN A 128 -23.31 -3.05 15.39
N ARG A 129 -23.06 -3.60 14.20
CA ARG A 129 -21.80 -4.26 13.85
C ARG A 129 -20.78 -3.24 13.38
N GLN A 130 -19.52 -3.66 13.30
CA GLN A 130 -18.40 -2.82 12.94
C GLN A 130 -17.61 -3.43 11.79
N VAL A 131 -17.12 -2.57 10.91
CA VAL A 131 -16.20 -2.91 9.82
C VAL A 131 -14.76 -2.72 10.27
N SER A 132 -13.89 -3.67 9.95
CA SER A 132 -12.45 -3.62 10.23
C SER A 132 -11.67 -3.84 8.95
N TRP A 133 -10.61 -3.07 8.74
CA TRP A 133 -9.64 -3.31 7.68
C TRP A 133 -8.48 -4.12 8.22
N ILE A 134 -8.17 -5.24 7.56
CA ILE A 134 -7.10 -6.16 7.98
C ILE A 134 -6.20 -6.42 6.78
N ARG A 135 -4.89 -6.47 7.02
CA ARG A 135 -3.91 -6.81 6.00
C ARG A 135 -3.73 -8.32 5.95
N GLY A 136 -3.85 -8.91 4.75
CA GLY A 136 -3.93 -10.37 4.61
C GLY A 136 -2.61 -11.11 4.87
N ARG A 137 -1.45 -10.51 4.60
CA ARG A 137 -0.14 -11.19 4.72
C ARG A 137 0.27 -11.54 6.15
N ASP A 138 -0.14 -10.70 7.11
CA ASP A 138 0.29 -10.72 8.51
C ASP A 138 -0.91 -10.67 9.47
N LEU A 139 -2.14 -10.66 8.93
CA LEU A 139 -3.40 -10.48 9.66
C LEU A 139 -3.40 -9.23 10.55
N HIS A 140 -2.61 -8.22 10.19
CA HIS A 140 -2.49 -7.01 10.98
C HIS A 140 -3.75 -6.15 10.84
N VAL A 141 -4.41 -5.86 11.97
CA VAL A 141 -5.59 -4.98 12.02
C VAL A 141 -5.14 -3.55 11.76
N LEU A 142 -5.57 -2.99 10.63
CA LEU A 142 -5.27 -1.61 10.25
C LEU A 142 -6.23 -0.64 10.91
N SER A 143 -7.51 -1.00 11.00
CA SER A 143 -8.55 -0.19 11.61
C SER A 143 -9.70 -1.04 12.16
N SER A 144 -10.45 -0.47 13.10
CA SER A 144 -11.79 -0.96 13.47
C SER A 144 -12.74 0.23 13.56
N GLY A 145 -13.79 0.21 12.75
CA GLY A 145 -14.61 1.38 12.50
C GLY A 145 -13.78 2.55 11.96
N ALA A 146 -14.01 3.74 12.49
CA ALA A 146 -13.28 4.95 12.13
C ALA A 146 -11.90 5.09 12.83
N VAL A 147 -11.56 4.18 13.74
CA VAL A 147 -10.31 4.22 14.51
C VAL A 147 -9.23 3.42 13.80
N THR A 148 -8.06 4.04 13.58
CA THR A 148 -6.90 3.40 12.94
C THR A 148 -5.94 2.88 14.02
N PHE A 149 -5.53 1.61 13.90
CA PHE A 149 -4.59 0.93 14.82
C PHE A 149 -3.19 0.76 14.24
N SER A 150 -3.05 0.85 12.92
CA SER A 150 -1.75 0.83 12.24
C SER A 150 -0.87 1.98 12.74
N SER A 151 0.39 1.67 13.11
CA SER A 151 1.40 2.69 13.45
C SER A 151 1.91 3.47 12.23
N ASP A 152 1.66 2.96 11.02
CA ASP A 152 1.98 3.63 9.76
C ASP A 152 1.04 4.83 9.53
N SER A 153 1.58 6.05 9.64
CA SER A 153 0.85 7.31 9.50
C SER A 153 0.29 7.57 8.10
N ARG A 154 0.67 6.78 7.10
CA ARG A 154 0.14 6.86 5.74
C ARG A 154 -1.22 6.18 5.61
N VAL A 155 -1.56 5.31 6.56
CA VAL A 155 -2.80 4.54 6.59
C VAL A 155 -3.87 5.37 7.30
N SER A 156 -4.99 5.60 6.62
CA SER A 156 -6.15 6.25 7.22
C SER A 156 -7.44 5.61 6.75
N VAL A 157 -8.49 5.70 7.56
CA VAL A 157 -9.82 5.21 7.21
C VAL A 157 -10.83 6.36 7.26
N SER A 158 -11.72 6.39 6.27
CA SER A 158 -12.88 7.28 6.24
C SER A 158 -14.16 6.45 6.14
N HIS A 159 -15.22 6.99 6.75
CA HIS A 159 -16.55 6.39 6.73
C HIS A 159 -17.55 7.42 6.20
N LEU A 160 -18.25 7.07 5.12
CA LEU A 160 -19.30 7.88 4.52
C LEU A 160 -20.53 7.01 4.23
N HIS A 161 -21.60 7.21 5.00
CA HIS A 161 -22.84 6.41 4.96
C HIS A 161 -22.61 4.91 5.17
N ASP A 162 -22.61 4.10 4.11
CA ASP A 162 -22.35 2.66 4.15
C ASP A 162 -20.95 2.31 3.63
N SER A 163 -20.19 3.33 3.21
CA SER A 163 -18.88 3.21 2.56
C SER A 163 -17.76 3.36 3.58
N TRP A 164 -16.95 2.31 3.70
CA TRP A 164 -15.75 2.21 4.53
C TRP A 164 -14.54 2.20 3.61
N THR A 165 -13.75 3.26 3.65
CA THR A 165 -12.66 3.47 2.70
C THR A 165 -11.32 3.47 3.41
N LEU A 166 -10.46 2.53 3.06
CA LEU A 166 -9.05 2.50 3.46
C LEU A 166 -8.22 3.29 2.45
N THR A 167 -7.44 4.25 2.94
CA THR A 167 -6.49 5.01 2.14
C THR A 167 -5.06 4.74 2.63
N ILE A 168 -4.17 4.40 1.71
CA ILE A 168 -2.73 4.30 1.96
C ILE A 168 -2.05 5.37 1.11
N ARG A 169 -1.51 6.42 1.73
CA ARG A 169 -0.79 7.50 1.02
C ARG A 169 0.63 7.07 0.66
N TYR A 170 1.18 7.64 -0.40
CA TYR A 170 2.56 7.41 -0.84
C TYR A 170 2.89 5.91 -0.93
N THR A 171 2.07 5.17 -1.68
CA THR A 171 2.15 3.71 -1.75
C THR A 171 3.50 3.24 -2.27
N GLN A 172 4.01 2.17 -1.69
CA GLN A 172 5.28 1.57 -2.06
C GLN A 172 5.04 0.13 -2.54
N PRO A 173 5.95 -0.48 -3.32
CA PRO A 173 5.80 -1.87 -3.77
C PRO A 173 5.51 -2.86 -2.64
N ARG A 174 6.08 -2.63 -1.45
CA ARG A 174 5.84 -3.45 -0.24
C ARG A 174 4.40 -3.38 0.30
N ASP A 175 3.62 -2.38 -0.12
CA ASP A 175 2.21 -2.26 0.24
C ASP A 175 1.33 -3.13 -0.67
N ALA A 176 1.86 -3.69 -1.76
CA ALA A 176 1.11 -4.63 -2.59
C ALA A 176 0.72 -5.90 -1.81
N GLY A 177 -0.45 -6.45 -2.13
CA GLY A 177 -0.98 -7.66 -1.52
C GLY A 177 -2.49 -7.60 -1.25
N SER A 178 -2.98 -8.57 -0.50
CA SER A 178 -4.40 -8.70 -0.16
C SER A 178 -4.78 -7.93 1.11
N TYR A 179 -5.93 -7.30 1.09
CA TYR A 179 -6.56 -6.58 2.20
C TYR A 179 -8.00 -7.04 2.36
N SER A 180 -8.48 -7.23 3.58
CA SER A 180 -9.86 -7.62 3.85
C SER A 180 -10.61 -6.54 4.59
N CYS A 181 -11.82 -6.24 4.09
CA CYS A 181 -12.86 -5.54 4.82
C CYS A 181 -13.73 -6.58 5.53
N GLN A 182 -13.62 -6.67 6.86
CA GLN A 182 -14.29 -7.68 7.68
C GLN A 182 -15.39 -7.04 8.52
N VAL A 183 -16.50 -7.76 8.72
CA VAL A 183 -17.56 -7.37 9.66
C VAL A 183 -17.54 -8.34 10.84
N ASN A 184 -17.69 -7.84 12.06
CA ASN A 184 -17.79 -8.64 13.29
C ASN A 184 -19.14 -9.39 13.44
N THR A 185 -19.54 -10.11 12.38
CA THR A 185 -20.60 -11.11 12.40
C THR A 185 -20.13 -12.39 13.08
N GLN A 186 -21.08 -13.28 13.40
CA GLN A 186 -20.79 -14.61 13.94
C GLN A 186 -21.39 -15.65 12.99
N PRO A 187 -20.58 -16.35 12.16
CA PRO A 187 -19.12 -16.18 11.99
C PRO A 187 -18.76 -14.86 11.26
N PRO A 188 -17.53 -14.35 11.39
CA PRO A 188 -17.12 -13.14 10.69
C PRO A 188 -17.13 -13.31 9.17
N ILE A 189 -17.70 -12.34 8.47
CA ILE A 189 -17.70 -12.28 7.01
C ILE A 189 -16.72 -11.20 6.52
N ALA A 190 -16.12 -11.41 5.35
CA ALA A 190 -15.14 -10.49 4.79
C ALA A 190 -15.23 -10.36 3.26
N SER A 191 -14.92 -9.17 2.76
CA SER A 191 -14.65 -8.90 1.34
C SER A 191 -13.17 -8.62 1.13
N TRP A 192 -12.56 -9.33 0.18
CA TRP A 192 -11.13 -9.26 -0.12
C TRP A 192 -10.83 -8.32 -1.29
N TYR A 193 -9.71 -7.60 -1.20
CA TYR A 193 -9.20 -6.65 -2.18
C TYR A 193 -7.73 -6.95 -2.45
N ASN A 194 -7.29 -6.88 -3.70
CA ASN A 194 -5.91 -7.04 -4.11
C ASN A 194 -5.35 -5.69 -4.57
N LEU A 195 -4.33 -5.21 -3.87
CA LEU A 195 -3.61 -4.00 -4.22
C LEU A 195 -2.34 -4.35 -5.00
N THR A 196 -2.22 -3.81 -6.21
CA THR A 196 -0.99 -3.85 -7.02
C THR A 196 -0.38 -2.46 -7.04
N VAL A 197 0.92 -2.37 -6.77
CA VAL A 197 1.67 -1.11 -6.83
C VAL A 197 2.74 -1.25 -7.90
N VAL A 198 2.62 -0.47 -8.98
CA VAL A 198 3.59 -0.49 -10.08
C VAL A 198 4.57 0.66 -9.97
N GLU A 199 5.83 0.41 -10.31
CA GLU A 199 6.88 1.41 -10.38
C GLU A 199 7.28 1.63 -11.84
N ALA A 200 7.34 2.89 -12.25
CA ALA A 200 7.93 3.21 -13.54
C ALA A 200 9.45 3.05 -13.47
N ARG A 201 10.00 2.18 -14.31
CA ARG A 201 11.45 2.01 -14.44
C ARG A 201 11.89 2.55 -15.77
N ALA A 202 12.94 3.36 -15.79
CA ALA A 202 13.56 3.75 -17.03
C ALA A 202 14.90 3.03 -17.19
N ASN A 203 15.19 2.64 -18.44
CA ASN A 203 16.42 1.98 -18.80
C ASN A 203 17.04 2.71 -19.99
N ILE A 204 18.27 3.20 -19.82
CA ILE A 204 19.05 3.73 -20.94
C ILE A 204 19.62 2.54 -21.71
N LEU A 205 19.33 2.47 -23.00
CA LEU A 205 19.90 1.47 -23.89
C LEU A 205 21.37 1.80 -24.16
N GLY A 206 22.20 0.76 -24.23
CA GLY A 206 23.64 0.90 -24.44
C GLY A 206 24.45 0.37 -23.26
N LYS A 207 25.72 0.79 -23.20
CA LYS A 207 26.63 0.39 -22.12
C LYS A 207 26.46 1.31 -20.92
N GLU A 208 26.61 0.76 -19.71
CA GLU A 208 26.58 1.53 -18.46
C GLU A 208 27.64 2.64 -18.40
N THR A 209 28.77 2.44 -19.08
CA THR A 209 29.83 3.44 -19.21
C THR A 209 30.24 3.57 -20.67
N MET A 210 30.30 4.81 -21.15
CA MET A 210 30.75 5.16 -22.49
C MET A 210 31.90 6.15 -22.42
N TYR A 211 32.94 5.91 -23.22
CA TYR A 211 34.07 6.82 -23.38
C TYR A 211 33.92 7.52 -24.72
N VAL A 212 33.90 8.85 -24.70
CA VAL A 212 33.60 9.67 -25.88
C VAL A 212 34.71 10.69 -26.06
N GLN A 213 35.17 10.87 -27.31
CA GLN A 213 36.18 11.87 -27.62
C GLN A 213 35.56 13.27 -27.71
N LYS A 214 36.34 14.29 -27.32
CA LYS A 214 35.93 15.69 -27.39
C LYS A 214 35.47 16.06 -28.80
N GLY A 215 34.29 16.67 -28.91
CA GLY A 215 33.69 17.07 -30.19
C GLY A 215 32.81 16.01 -30.84
N SER A 216 32.72 14.80 -30.27
CA SER A 216 31.81 13.75 -30.79
C SER A 216 30.38 13.99 -30.31
N THR A 217 29.40 13.60 -31.13
CA THR A 217 27.98 13.58 -30.76
C THR A 217 27.64 12.27 -30.06
N VAL A 218 27.00 12.36 -28.89
CA VAL A 218 26.47 11.21 -28.15
C VAL A 218 24.97 11.12 -28.36
N SER A 219 24.46 9.92 -28.64
CA SER A 219 23.03 9.63 -28.67
C SER A 219 22.73 8.61 -27.56
N LEU A 220 21.75 8.94 -26.72
CA LEU A 220 21.29 8.07 -25.64
C LEU A 220 19.81 7.80 -25.86
N GLU A 221 19.44 6.53 -25.85
CA GLU A 221 18.05 6.10 -25.99
C GLU A 221 17.56 5.62 -24.63
N CYS A 222 16.52 6.27 -24.08
CA CYS A 222 15.91 5.88 -22.82
C CYS A 222 14.56 5.21 -23.10
N VAL A 223 14.35 4.01 -22.55
CA VAL A 223 13.12 3.23 -22.67
C VAL A 223 12.49 3.09 -21.30
N ILE A 224 11.23 3.47 -21.17
CA ILE A 224 10.44 3.29 -19.95
C ILE A 224 9.85 1.88 -19.97
N LYS A 225 10.25 1.06 -19.01
CA LYS A 225 9.69 -0.26 -18.73
C LYS A 225 8.71 -0.13 -17.58
N GLU A 226 7.46 -0.44 -17.90
CA GLU A 226 6.25 -0.31 -17.08
C GLU A 226 5.82 1.14 -16.82
N GLU A 227 4.76 1.54 -17.51
CA GLU A 227 3.92 2.66 -17.10
C GLU A 227 2.50 2.11 -16.92
N LEU A 228 1.85 2.46 -15.82
CA LEU A 228 0.44 2.12 -15.59
C LEU A 228 -0.37 2.85 -16.69
N VAL A 229 -0.70 2.16 -17.78
CA VAL A 229 -1.67 2.66 -18.75
C VAL A 229 -3.04 2.46 -18.10
N ILE A 230 -3.56 3.51 -17.48
CA ILE A 230 -4.94 3.54 -17.01
C ILE A 230 -5.79 3.78 -18.27
N PRO A 231 -6.60 2.80 -18.73
CA PRO A 231 -7.44 2.94 -19.91
C PRO A 231 -8.57 3.95 -19.71
#